data_AF-A0A1M6YB85-F1
#
_entry.id   AF-A0A1M6YB85-F1
#
_cell.length_a   1.000
_cell.length_b   1.000
_cell.length_c   1.000
_cell.angle_alpha   90.00
_cell.angle_beta   90.00
_cell.angle_gamma   90.00
#
_symmetry.space_group_name_H-M   'P 1'
#
loop_
_entity.id
_entity.type
_entity.pdbx_description
1 polymer ?
#
loop_
_entity_poly.entity_id
_entity_poly.type
_entity_poly.pdbx_seq_one_letter_code
_entity_poly.pdbx_strand_id
1 'polypeptide(L)'
;MKYLLFLALAFPFSTLFAQQLLWTTSEKSGEKYIPIKTVSDKVLDFHEHYKYYYDGSGFSKNSFIKSFESSSSYKKISDESVWEELKEIVKTINTPTVVAFKDNLGNGSVVFVIFISKENVDMLTFSNNLEENAILTNSYKKEEFRKWFNSFLK
;
A
#
# COMPACT_ATOMS: atom_id res chain seq x y z
N MET A 1 17.02 -6.27 6.84
CA MET A 1 16.31 -5.06 7.32
C MET A 1 14.88 -5.51 7.61
N LYS A 2 14.56 -5.83 8.87
CA LYS A 2 13.28 -6.41 9.36
C LYS A 2 12.07 -5.44 9.26
N TYR A 3 12.20 -4.40 8.46
CA TYR A 3 11.47 -3.14 8.60
C TYR A 3 10.18 -3.07 7.76
N LEU A 4 10.00 -3.93 6.77
CA LEU A 4 8.81 -3.91 5.91
C LEU A 4 7.60 -4.65 6.50
N LEU A 5 7.86 -5.63 7.36
CA LEU A 5 6.81 -6.23 8.20
C LEU A 5 6.16 -5.16 9.07
N PHE A 6 6.96 -4.21 9.58
CA PHE A 6 6.44 -3.07 10.33
C PHE A 6 5.52 -2.20 9.48
N LEU A 7 5.81 -1.97 8.19
CA LEU A 7 4.97 -1.16 7.29
C LEU A 7 3.59 -1.77 7.05
N ALA A 8 3.47 -3.09 7.13
CA ALA A 8 2.18 -3.76 7.21
C ALA A 8 1.52 -3.54 8.59
N LEU A 9 2.26 -3.75 9.68
CA LEU A 9 1.79 -3.59 11.08
C LEU A 9 1.46 -2.13 11.48
N ALA A 10 1.94 -1.17 10.70
CA ALA A 10 1.78 0.28 10.84
C ALA A 10 0.35 0.78 10.67
N PHE A 11 -0.41 0.10 9.82
CA PHE A 11 -1.75 0.51 9.42
C PHE A 11 -2.72 -0.09 10.43
N PRO A 12 -3.23 0.69 11.39
CA PRO A 12 -4.03 0.19 12.49
C PRO A 12 -5.50 0.31 12.09
N PHE A 13 -6.00 -0.65 11.32
CA PHE A 13 -7.43 -0.95 11.41
C PHE A 13 -7.61 -1.87 12.62
N SER A 14 -7.96 -1.22 13.73
CA SER A 14 -8.39 -1.78 15.01
C SER A 14 -8.60 -3.30 15.05
N THR A 15 -7.82 -3.94 15.93
CA THR A 15 -8.02 -5.29 16.49
C THR A 15 -7.80 -6.49 15.54
N LEU A 16 -6.77 -7.27 15.86
CA LEU A 16 -6.63 -8.73 15.64
C LEU A 16 -6.18 -9.23 14.24
N PHE A 17 -4.92 -9.70 14.17
CA PHE A 17 -4.48 -10.95 13.53
C PHE A 17 -4.77 -11.26 12.03
N ALA A 18 -5.23 -10.32 11.21
CA ALA A 18 -5.58 -10.63 9.81
C ALA A 18 -4.81 -9.89 8.72
N GLN A 19 -3.81 -9.08 9.08
CA GLN A 19 -2.94 -8.43 8.09
C GLN A 19 -1.90 -9.41 7.57
N GLN A 20 -1.94 -9.64 6.27
CA GLN A 20 -1.04 -10.55 5.58
C GLN A 20 -0.23 -9.77 4.55
N LEU A 21 1.08 -9.69 4.74
CA LEU A 21 1.97 -9.25 3.67
C LEU A 21 1.87 -10.25 2.50
N LEU A 22 1.54 -9.76 1.32
CA LEU A 22 1.38 -10.60 0.13
C LEU A 22 2.70 -10.71 -0.62
N TRP A 23 3.36 -9.58 -0.85
CA TRP A 23 4.65 -9.49 -1.52
C TRP A 23 5.29 -8.11 -1.38
N THR A 24 6.59 -8.02 -1.66
CA THR A 24 7.33 -6.76 -1.71
C THR A 24 8.45 -6.82 -2.75
N THR A 25 8.90 -5.66 -3.25
CA THR A 25 10.10 -5.56 -4.09
C THR A 25 11.39 -5.40 -3.31
N SER A 26 11.33 -5.39 -1.97
CA SER A 26 12.54 -5.35 -1.14
C SER A 26 13.02 -6.76 -0.82
N GLU A 27 14.16 -7.14 -1.42
CA GLU A 27 14.82 -8.44 -1.24
C GLU A 27 15.20 -8.73 0.22
N LYS A 28 15.32 -7.69 1.06
CA LYS A 28 15.83 -7.80 2.44
C LYS A 28 14.76 -8.03 3.50
N SER A 29 13.52 -8.27 3.09
CA SER A 29 12.34 -8.36 3.97
C SER A 29 12.14 -9.76 4.59
N GLY A 30 12.76 -10.81 4.05
CA GLY A 30 12.51 -12.21 4.46
C GLY A 30 11.16 -12.76 3.98
N GLU A 31 10.44 -11.97 3.18
CA GLU A 31 9.07 -12.18 2.75
C GLU A 31 9.03 -12.48 1.25
N LYS A 32 7.83 -12.71 0.68
CA LYS A 32 7.66 -13.02 -0.75
C LYS A 32 8.15 -11.86 -1.62
N TYR A 33 9.39 -11.97 -2.10
CA TYR A 33 9.99 -11.02 -3.02
C TYR A 33 9.39 -11.15 -4.42
N ILE A 34 9.11 -10.02 -5.07
CA ILE A 34 8.86 -9.96 -6.51
C ILE A 34 9.75 -8.89 -7.16
N PRO A 35 10.27 -9.10 -8.37
CA PRO A 35 11.01 -8.08 -9.10
C PRO A 35 10.11 -6.88 -9.45
N ILE A 36 10.65 -5.65 -9.38
CA ILE A 36 9.93 -4.41 -9.72
C ILE A 36 9.24 -4.48 -11.11
N LYS A 37 9.90 -5.11 -12.09
CA LYS A 37 9.39 -5.31 -13.46
C LYS A 37 8.10 -6.13 -13.55
N THR A 38 7.76 -6.89 -12.50
CA THR A 38 6.57 -7.75 -12.45
C THR A 38 5.44 -7.14 -11.61
N VAL A 39 5.68 -6.02 -10.94
CA VAL A 39 4.71 -5.40 -10.03
C VAL A 39 3.43 -5.03 -10.75
N SER A 40 3.52 -4.45 -11.95
CA SER A 40 2.35 -4.03 -12.72
C SER A 40 1.43 -5.20 -13.02
N ASP A 41 1.98 -6.36 -13.37
CA ASP A 41 1.18 -7.58 -13.58
C ASP A 41 0.52 -8.04 -12.27
N LYS A 42 1.24 -7.97 -11.13
CA LYS A 42 0.68 -8.33 -9.82
C LYS A 42 -0.40 -7.38 -9.31
N VAL A 43 -0.29 -6.10 -9.63
CA VAL A 43 -1.34 -5.12 -9.29
C VAL A 43 -2.55 -5.29 -10.21
N LEU A 44 -2.33 -5.67 -11.47
CA LEU A 44 -3.41 -6.00 -12.39
C LEU A 44 -4.20 -7.22 -11.96
N ASP A 45 -3.56 -8.24 -11.37
CA ASP A 45 -4.25 -9.38 -10.78
C ASP A 45 -5.29 -8.90 -9.73
N PHE A 46 -4.97 -7.88 -8.92
CA PHE A 46 -5.92 -7.28 -7.97
C PHE A 46 -7.01 -6.46 -8.67
N HIS A 47 -6.65 -5.67 -9.68
CA HIS A 47 -7.62 -4.90 -10.46
C HIS A 47 -8.65 -5.81 -11.16
N GLU A 48 -8.26 -7.02 -11.57
CA GLU A 48 -9.20 -7.98 -12.17
C GLU A 48 -10.04 -8.73 -11.12
N HIS A 49 -9.51 -8.93 -9.92
CA HIS A 49 -10.18 -9.69 -8.87
C HIS A 49 -11.18 -8.87 -8.05
N TYR A 50 -10.84 -7.62 -7.75
CA TYR A 50 -11.67 -6.73 -6.92
C TYR A 50 -12.56 -5.86 -7.78
N LYS A 51 -13.77 -5.52 -7.30
CA LYS A 51 -14.76 -4.70 -8.02
C LYS A 51 -14.41 -3.20 -8.03
N TYR A 52 -13.69 -2.74 -7.01
CA TYR A 52 -13.34 -1.35 -6.83
C TYR A 52 -11.87 -1.18 -6.49
N TYR A 53 -11.33 -0.03 -6.86
CA TYR A 53 -10.08 0.48 -6.32
C TYR A 53 -10.22 1.94 -5.90
N TYR A 54 -9.31 2.40 -5.04
CA TYR A 54 -9.23 3.77 -4.55
C TYR A 54 -7.83 4.29 -4.84
N ASP A 55 -7.79 5.52 -5.35
CA ASP A 55 -6.56 6.23 -5.65
C ASP A 55 -6.16 7.12 -4.47
N GLY A 56 -5.08 6.74 -3.80
CA GLY A 56 -4.41 7.52 -2.75
C GLY A 56 -3.04 8.02 -3.19
N SER A 57 -2.85 8.32 -4.47
CA SER A 57 -1.61 8.87 -5.03
C SER A 57 -1.46 10.37 -4.81
N GLY A 58 -0.24 10.88 -5.00
CA GLY A 58 0.07 12.31 -5.00
C GLY A 58 0.68 12.86 -3.71
N PHE A 59 1.06 12.01 -2.75
CA PHE A 59 1.73 12.47 -1.54
C PHE A 59 3.25 12.53 -1.75
N SER A 60 3.86 13.66 -1.41
CA SER A 60 5.27 13.66 -0.99
C SER A 60 5.43 12.84 0.30
N LYS A 61 6.61 12.29 0.58
CA LYS A 61 6.87 11.60 1.86
C LYS A 61 6.47 12.43 3.08
N ASN A 62 6.79 13.72 3.07
CA ASN A 62 6.48 14.61 4.20
C ASN A 62 4.97 14.86 4.33
N SER A 63 4.26 15.06 3.23
CA SER A 63 2.80 15.21 3.27
C SER A 63 2.12 13.91 3.67
N PHE A 64 2.61 12.75 3.21
CA PHE A 64 2.11 11.44 3.63
C PHE A 64 2.22 11.26 5.14
N ILE A 65 3.41 11.50 5.72
CA ILE A 65 3.66 11.42 7.17
C ILE A 65 2.69 12.32 7.93
N LYS A 66 2.54 13.59 7.53
CA LYS A 66 1.63 14.55 8.18
C LYS A 66 0.16 14.13 8.05
N SER A 67 -0.25 13.64 6.89
CA SER A 67 -1.61 13.17 6.65
C SER A 67 -1.92 11.93 7.49
N PHE A 68 -0.95 11.02 7.65
CA PHE A 68 -1.09 9.88 8.53
C PHE A 68 -1.17 10.32 10.00
N GLU A 69 -0.26 11.17 10.48
CA GLU A 69 -0.25 11.71 11.85
C GLU A 69 -1.55 12.44 12.22
N SER A 70 -2.25 13.04 11.25
CA SER A 70 -3.55 13.69 11.47
C SER A 70 -4.76 12.74 11.39
N SER A 71 -4.56 11.50 10.95
CA SER A 71 -5.64 10.51 10.78
C SER A 71 -6.11 9.90 12.11
N SER A 72 -7.32 9.35 12.10
CA SER A 72 -7.84 8.54 13.23
C SER A 72 -7.04 7.25 13.44
N SER A 73 -6.35 6.78 12.40
CA SER A 73 -5.45 5.63 12.46
C SER A 73 -4.25 5.90 13.35
N TYR A 74 -3.59 7.07 13.22
CA TYR A 74 -2.46 7.42 14.08
C TYR A 74 -2.83 7.43 15.56
N LYS A 75 -4.03 7.92 15.90
CA LYS A 75 -4.56 7.91 17.28
C LYS A 75 -4.75 6.52 17.88
N LYS A 76 -4.76 5.47 17.05
CA LYS A 76 -4.91 4.07 17.46
C LYS A 76 -3.56 3.35 17.61
N ILE A 77 -2.45 3.99 17.23
CA ILE A 77 -1.12 3.43 17.46
C ILE A 77 -0.87 3.42 18.97
N SER A 78 -0.74 2.22 19.53
CA SER A 78 -0.48 2.03 20.96
C SER A 78 0.99 2.17 21.34
N ASP A 79 1.89 2.10 20.36
CA ASP A 79 3.34 2.16 20.55
C ASP A 79 3.96 3.19 19.58
N GLU A 80 4.35 4.34 20.11
CA GLU A 80 4.95 5.43 19.33
C GLU A 80 6.27 5.02 18.66
N SER A 81 7.00 4.04 19.23
CA SER A 81 8.26 3.57 18.64
C SER A 81 8.05 2.90 17.29
N VAL A 82 6.92 2.20 17.12
CA VAL A 82 6.53 1.59 15.85
C VAL A 82 6.34 2.67 14.78
N TRP A 83 5.67 3.77 15.11
CA TRP A 83 5.49 4.88 14.17
C TRP A 83 6.81 5.54 13.77
N GLU A 84 7.70 5.82 14.72
CA GLU A 84 8.97 6.47 14.40
C GLU A 84 9.86 5.57 13.53
N GLU A 85 9.85 4.25 13.75
CA GLU A 85 10.52 3.30 12.84
C GLU A 85 9.94 3.38 11.42
N LEU A 86 8.63 3.43 11.28
CA LEU A 86 7.95 3.51 9.97
C LEU A 86 8.26 4.78 9.21
N LYS A 87 8.23 5.89 9.93
CA LYS A 87 8.59 7.20 9.43
C LYS A 87 10.04 7.23 8.97
N GLU A 88 10.96 6.63 9.71
CA GLU A 88 12.36 6.45 9.32
C GLU A 88 12.47 5.62 8.02
N ILE A 89 11.73 4.51 7.92
CA ILE A 89 11.73 3.64 6.73
C ILE A 89 11.23 4.40 5.50
N VAL A 90 10.08 5.06 5.60
CA VAL A 90 9.51 5.86 4.50
C VAL A 90 10.49 6.94 4.06
N LYS A 91 11.14 7.63 5.00
CA LYS A 91 12.15 8.66 4.69
C LYS A 91 13.37 8.08 3.98
N THR A 92 13.88 6.94 4.42
CA THR A 92 15.16 6.37 3.94
C THR A 92 15.07 5.62 2.61
N ILE A 93 13.88 5.16 2.20
CA ILE A 93 13.70 4.48 0.90
C ILE A 93 13.98 5.45 -0.25
N ASN A 94 15.09 5.28 -0.96
CA ASN A 94 15.45 6.11 -2.12
C ASN A 94 15.28 5.41 -3.46
N THR A 95 15.03 4.10 -3.44
CA THR A 95 14.78 3.26 -4.62
C THR A 95 13.31 2.86 -4.68
N PRO A 96 12.66 2.86 -5.86
CA PRO A 96 11.28 2.43 -6.02
C PRO A 96 10.99 1.10 -5.31
N THR A 97 10.18 1.17 -4.28
CA THR A 97 9.81 0.03 -3.43
C THR A 97 8.31 -0.10 -3.40
N VAL A 98 7.81 -1.31 -3.68
CA VAL A 98 6.38 -1.61 -3.64
C VAL A 98 6.13 -2.68 -2.60
N VAL A 99 5.05 -2.50 -1.86
CA VAL A 99 4.59 -3.42 -0.82
C VAL A 99 3.12 -3.66 -1.04
N ALA A 100 2.71 -4.92 -1.06
CA ALA A 100 1.30 -5.28 -1.06
C ALA A 100 0.96 -6.09 0.18
N PHE A 101 -0.10 -5.70 0.87
CA PHE A 101 -0.64 -6.45 2.00
C PHE A 101 -2.15 -6.50 1.92
N LYS A 102 -2.70 -7.56 2.49
CA LYS A 102 -4.13 -7.79 2.60
C LYS A 102 -4.57 -7.53 4.04
N ASP A 103 -5.74 -6.95 4.21
CA ASP A 103 -6.42 -6.87 5.50
C ASP A 103 -7.87 -7.34 5.36
N ASN A 104 -8.53 -7.63 6.47
CA ASN A 104 -9.95 -7.97 6.52
C ASN A 104 -10.71 -6.87 7.27
N LEU A 105 -11.50 -6.09 6.54
CA LEU A 105 -12.34 -5.04 7.10
C LEU A 105 -13.80 -5.53 7.14
N GLY A 106 -14.20 -6.11 8.28
CA GLY A 106 -15.58 -6.46 8.64
C GLY A 106 -16.36 -7.30 7.62
N ASN A 107 -16.81 -6.65 6.54
CA ASN A 107 -17.64 -7.22 5.49
C ASN A 107 -16.85 -7.72 4.26
N GLY A 108 -15.51 -7.61 4.25
CA GLY A 108 -14.71 -8.12 3.15
C GLY A 108 -13.20 -7.99 3.34
N SER A 109 -12.45 -8.55 2.41
CA SER A 109 -11.00 -8.34 2.35
C SER A 109 -10.66 -7.12 1.50
N VAL A 110 -9.64 -6.38 1.93
CA VAL A 110 -9.04 -5.30 1.17
C VAL A 110 -7.58 -5.61 0.87
N VAL A 111 -7.07 -5.12 -0.25
CA VAL A 111 -5.64 -5.18 -0.58
C VAL A 111 -5.11 -3.77 -0.73
N PHE A 112 -4.06 -3.48 0.01
CA PHE A 112 -3.31 -2.24 -0.06
C PHE A 112 -2.03 -2.47 -0.85
N VAL A 113 -1.76 -1.59 -1.82
CA VAL A 113 -0.51 -1.55 -2.57
C VAL A 113 0.10 -0.18 -2.34
N ILE A 114 1.21 -0.15 -1.59
CA ILE A 114 1.95 1.07 -1.29
C ILE A 114 3.18 1.11 -2.18
N PHE A 115 3.34 2.22 -2.88
CA PHE A 115 4.51 2.54 -3.67
C PHE A 115 5.29 3.66 -2.99
N ILE A 116 6.58 3.44 -2.76
CA ILE A 116 7.48 4.41 -2.13
C ILE A 116 8.64 4.65 -3.08
N SER A 117 8.78 5.88 -3.55
CA SER A 117 9.92 6.36 -4.33
C SER A 117 10.81 7.24 -3.47
N LYS A 118 11.82 7.87 -4.09
CA LYS A 118 12.70 8.82 -3.42
C LYS A 118 11.94 9.99 -2.77
N GLU A 119 10.95 10.54 -3.47
CA GLU A 119 10.26 11.77 -3.05
C GLU A 119 8.79 11.54 -2.66
N ASN A 120 8.16 10.51 -3.22
CA ASN A 120 6.71 10.31 -3.13
C ASN A 120 6.32 8.99 -2.47
N VAL A 121 5.12 8.98 -1.90
CA VAL A 121 4.40 7.80 -1.43
C VAL A 121 3.04 7.79 -2.12
N ASP A 122 2.76 6.73 -2.86
CA ASP A 122 1.48 6.52 -3.52
C ASP A 122 0.83 5.24 -2.99
N MET A 123 -0.50 5.20 -3.00
CA MET A 123 -1.24 4.07 -2.45
C MET A 123 -2.43 3.73 -3.32
N LEU A 124 -2.62 2.44 -3.58
CA LEU A 124 -3.84 1.89 -4.14
C LEU A 124 -4.50 0.98 -3.12
N THR A 125 -5.81 1.09 -3.00
CA THR A 125 -6.60 0.15 -2.21
C THR A 125 -7.57 -0.57 -3.12
N PHE A 126 -7.66 -1.89 -3.04
CA PHE A 126 -8.61 -2.72 -3.78
C PHE A 126 -9.62 -3.33 -2.81
N SER A 127 -10.90 -3.29 -3.16
CA SER A 127 -11.99 -3.78 -2.33
C SER A 127 -13.20 -4.20 -3.16
N ASN A 128 -14.04 -5.06 -2.59
CA ASN A 128 -15.37 -5.36 -3.11
C ASN A 128 -16.47 -4.50 -2.48
N ASN A 129 -16.13 -3.73 -1.45
CA ASN A 129 -17.05 -2.82 -0.77
C ASN A 129 -17.06 -1.48 -1.50
N LEU A 130 -18.27 -0.99 -1.78
CA LEU A 130 -18.50 0.34 -2.34
C LEU A 130 -18.48 1.37 -1.21
N GLU A 131 -17.48 2.25 -1.22
CA GLU A 131 -17.36 3.39 -0.31
C GLU A 131 -17.20 4.69 -1.11
N GLU A 132 -17.09 5.82 -0.39
CA GLU A 132 -16.88 7.13 -1.02
C GLU A 132 -15.60 7.14 -1.86
N ASN A 133 -15.65 7.74 -3.05
CA ASN A 133 -14.54 7.82 -4.01
C ASN A 133 -14.10 6.48 -4.64
N ALA A 134 -14.90 5.41 -4.51
CA ALA A 134 -14.62 4.14 -5.17
C ALA A 134 -14.59 4.29 -6.71
N ILE A 135 -13.52 3.79 -7.32
CA ILE A 135 -13.38 3.70 -8.77
C ILE A 135 -13.66 2.26 -9.20
N LEU A 136 -14.58 2.07 -10.14
CA LEU A 136 -14.86 0.74 -10.69
C LEU A 136 -13.63 0.18 -11.39
N THR A 137 -13.23 -1.03 -11.01
CA THR A 137 -12.30 -1.79 -11.83
C THR A 137 -13.03 -2.20 -13.11
N ASN A 138 -12.41 -1.91 -14.25
CA ASN A 138 -12.99 -2.22 -15.55
C ASN A 138 -11.98 -3.01 -16.38
N SER A 139 -12.29 -4.28 -16.65
CA SER A 139 -11.44 -5.15 -17.46
C SER A 139 -11.16 -4.59 -18.86
N TYR A 140 -12.06 -3.77 -19.42
CA TYR A 140 -11.86 -3.10 -20.71
C TYR A 140 -10.87 -1.92 -20.66
N LYS A 141 -10.49 -1.44 -19.47
CA LYS A 141 -9.51 -0.36 -19.26
C LYS A 141 -8.18 -0.85 -18.68
N LYS A 142 -7.92 -2.17 -18.75
CA LYS A 142 -6.72 -2.80 -18.19
C LYS A 142 -5.41 -2.13 -18.61
N GLU A 143 -5.27 -1.82 -19.90
CA GLU A 143 -4.04 -1.21 -20.42
C GLU A 143 -3.91 0.27 -20.06
N GLU A 144 -5.02 1.00 -19.92
CA GLU A 144 -5.01 2.38 -19.41
C GLU A 144 -4.57 2.39 -17.95
N PHE A 145 -5.15 1.50 -17.13
CA PHE A 145 -4.76 1.33 -15.74
C PHE A 145 -3.28 0.93 -15.61
N ARG A 146 -2.81 -0.05 -16.42
CA ARG A 146 -1.40 -0.47 -16.44
C ARG A 146 -0.48 0.71 -16.74
N LYS A 147 -0.79 1.52 -17.75
CA LYS A 147 0.01 2.70 -18.13
C LYS A 147 0.03 3.75 -17.02
N TRP A 148 -1.12 4.03 -16.42
CA TRP A 148 -1.24 4.95 -15.29
C TRP A 148 -0.44 4.45 -14.08
N PHE A 149 -0.60 3.19 -13.68
CA PHE A 149 0.15 2.61 -12.57
C PHE A 149 1.67 2.62 -12.80
N ASN A 150 2.11 2.33 -14.04
CA ASN A 150 3.52 2.40 -14.42
C ASN A 150 4.11 3.81 -14.34
N SER A 151 3.28 4.86 -14.28
CA SER A 151 3.76 6.21 -14.05
C SER A 151 4.30 6.41 -12.63
N PHE A 152 3.81 5.62 -11.67
CA PHE A 152 4.32 5.61 -10.29
C PHE A 152 5.67 4.92 -10.20
N LEU A 153 5.87 3.80 -10.90
CA LEU A 153 7.08 2.97 -10.82
C LEU A 153 8.38 3.60 -11.37
N LYS A 154 8.38 4.89 -11.70
CA LYS A 154 9.50 5.61 -12.32
C LYS A 154 10.48 6.19 -11.28
#